data_AF-S7HS60-F1
#
_entry.id   AF-S7HS60-F1
#
_cell.length_a   1.000
_cell.length_b   1.000
_cell.length_c   1.000
_cell.angle_alpha   90.00
_cell.angle_beta   90.00
_cell.angle_gamma   90.00
#
_symmetry.space_group_name_H-M   'P 1'
#
loop_
_entity.id
_entity.type
_entity.pdbx_description
1 polymer ?
#
loop_
_entity_poly.entity_id
_entity_poly.type
_entity_poly.pdbx_seq_one_letter_code
_entity_poly.pdbx_strand_id
1 'polypeptide(L)' 'MDTQKITHEIRMKHWMQIIAQRQQSGLTVKEFCAQQDIPIKQYYYWQHKLRIRFAPAQAPETKKEEVP' A
#
# COMPACT_ATOMS: atom_id res chain seq x y z
N MET A 1 -15.54 -1.49 24.93
CA MET A 1 -14.37 -1.95 24.17
C MET A 1 -14.31 -1.15 22.90
N ASP A 2 -13.39 -0.19 22.82
CA ASP A 2 -13.27 0.79 21.73
C ASP A 2 -12.75 0.12 20.45
N THR A 3 -13.65 -0.61 19.78
CA THR A 3 -13.45 -1.29 18.50
C THR A 3 -12.82 -0.41 17.43
N GLN A 4 -12.96 0.92 17.55
CA GLN A 4 -12.44 1.94 16.64
C GLN A 4 -10.91 2.16 16.75
N LYS A 5 -10.32 2.02 17.95
CA LYS A 5 -8.87 2.22 18.14
C LYS A 5 -8.10 0.98 17.69
N ILE A 6 -8.62 -0.20 18.02
CA ILE A 6 -8.10 -1.50 17.57
C ILE A 6 -8.08 -1.58 16.05
N THR A 7 -9.08 -1.00 15.36
CA THR A 7 -9.12 -1.02 13.89
C THR A 7 -8.01 -0.21 13.24
N HIS A 8 -7.55 0.89 13.84
CA HIS A 8 -6.62 1.78 13.14
C HIS A 8 -5.22 1.16 13.01
N GLU A 9 -4.74 0.54 14.08
CA GLU A 9 -3.46 -0.19 14.07
C GLU A 9 -3.52 -1.45 13.23
N ILE A 10 -4.63 -2.21 13.30
CA ILE A 10 -4.84 -3.40 12.46
C ILE A 10 -4.89 -3.02 10.98
N ARG A 11 -5.64 -1.97 10.61
CA ARG A 11 -5.68 -1.49 9.22
C ARG A 11 -4.30 -1.06 8.74
N MET A 12 -3.53 -0.38 9.58
CA MET A 12 -2.17 0.02 9.22
C MET A 12 -1.25 -1.17 8.95
N LYS A 13 -1.26 -2.18 9.83
CA LYS A 13 -0.49 -3.42 9.61
C LYS A 13 -0.95 -4.13 8.35
N HIS A 14 -2.26 -4.21 8.12
CA HIS A 14 -2.84 -4.79 6.91
C HIS A 14 -2.36 -4.08 5.64
N TRP A 15 -2.41 -2.75 5.59
CA TRP A 15 -1.92 -1.99 4.44
C TRP A 15 -0.40 -2.08 4.24
N MET A 16 0.38 -2.18 5.32
CA MET A 16 1.81 -2.47 5.20
C MET A 16 2.06 -3.84 4.57
N GLN A 17 1.31 -4.88 4.98
CA GLN A 17 1.41 -6.20 4.37
C GLN A 17 0.99 -6.19 2.90
N ILE A 18 -0.11 -5.53 2.55
CA ILE A 18 -0.56 -5.35 1.15
C ILE A 18 0.54 -4.72 0.29
N ILE A 19 1.21 -3.66 0.77
CA ILE A 19 2.29 -2.99 0.03
C ILE A 19 3.51 -3.91 -0.10
N ALA A 20 3.86 -4.64 0.96
CA ALA A 20 4.95 -5.63 0.92
C ALA A 20 4.65 -6.76 -0.07
N GLN A 21 3.44 -7.32 -0.03
CA GLN A 21 2.97 -8.35 -0.95
C GLN A 21 3.01 -7.85 -2.39
N ARG A 22 2.52 -6.63 -2.66
CA ARG A 22 2.62 -6.02 -3.99
C ARG A 22 4.07 -5.93 -4.47
N GLN A 23 5.02 -5.56 -3.60
CA GLN A 23 6.44 -5.52 -3.95
C GLN A 23 7.00 -6.91 -4.24
N GLN A 24 6.61 -7.93 -3.47
CA GLN A 24 7.03 -9.31 -3.71
C GLN A 24 6.43 -9.90 -4.99
N SER A 25 5.19 -9.51 -5.34
CA SER A 25 4.53 -9.98 -6.55
C SER A 25 5.10 -9.37 -7.83
N GLY A 26 5.81 -8.23 -7.77
CA GLY A 26 6.28 -7.50 -8.96
C GLY A 26 5.18 -6.83 -9.79
N LEU A 27 3.91 -7.16 -9.54
CA LEU A 27 2.75 -6.67 -10.28
C LEU A 27 2.57 -5.15 -10.18
N THR A 28 1.98 -4.55 -11.21
CA THR A 28 1.59 -3.13 -11.14
C THR A 28 0.53 -2.90 -10.04
N VAL A 29 0.45 -1.67 -9.52
CA VAL A 29 -0.57 -1.33 -8.50
C VAL A 29 -1.98 -1.64 -9.00
N LYS A 30 -2.26 -1.40 -10.29
CA LYS A 30 -3.55 -1.69 -10.91
C LYS A 30 -3.88 -3.18 -10.89
N GLU A 31 -2.96 -4.03 -11.35
CA GLU A 31 -3.18 -5.49 -11.41
C GLU A 31 -3.33 -6.08 -10.01
N PHE A 32 -2.44 -5.71 -9.09
CA PHE A 32 -2.53 -6.17 -7.70
C PHE A 32 -3.85 -5.73 -7.04
N CYS A 33 -4.26 -4.48 -7.25
CA CYS A 33 -5.54 -3.99 -6.73
C CYS A 33 -6.73 -4.73 -7.35
N ALA A 34 -6.69 -5.02 -8.65
CA ALA A 34 -7.74 -5.78 -9.32
C ALA A 34 -7.83 -7.23 -8.81
N GLN A 35 -6.69 -7.89 -8.57
CA GLN A 35 -6.66 -9.26 -8.05
C GLN A 35 -7.11 -9.38 -6.58
N GLN A 36 -6.86 -8.37 -5.77
CA GLN A 36 -7.19 -8.37 -4.34
C GLN A 36 -8.54 -7.69 -4.04
N ASP A 37 -9.30 -7.29 -5.07
CA ASP A 37 -10.53 -6.49 -4.97
C ASP A 37 -10.34 -5.21 -4.13
N ILE A 38 -9.16 -4.59 -4.26
CA ILE A 38 -8.82 -3.39 -3.54
C ILE A 38 -9.12 -2.18 -4.42
N PRO A 39 -9.90 -1.20 -3.93
CA PRO A 39 -10.07 0.05 -4.66
C PRO A 39 -8.75 0.81 -4.75
N ILE A 40 -8.27 1.03 -5.98
CA ILE A 40 -7.00 1.72 -6.29
C ILE A 40 -6.87 3.06 -5.55
N LYS A 41 -7.98 3.80 -5.40
CA LYS A 41 -8.01 5.07 -4.66
C LYS A 41 -7.61 4.91 -3.19
N GLN A 42 -8.09 3.85 -2.53
CA GLN A 42 -7.71 3.54 -1.14
C GLN A 42 -6.24 3.13 -1.07
N TYR A 43 -5.76 2.36 -2.05
CA TYR A 43 -4.35 1.95 -2.11
C TYR A 43 -3.42 3.17 -2.11
N TYR A 44 -3.64 4.13 -3.02
CA TYR A 44 -2.82 5.34 -3.07
C TYR A 44 -2.94 6.19 -1.80
N TYR A 45 -4.14 6.29 -1.22
CA TYR A 45 -4.34 7.00 0.04
C TYR A 45 -3.48 6.40 1.16
N TRP A 46 -3.51 5.07 1.34
CA TRP A 46 -2.74 4.39 2.37
C TRP A 46 -1.24 4.36 2.07
N GLN A 47 -0.85 4.19 0.81
CA GLN A 47 0.54 4.28 0.40
C GLN A 47 1.13 5.66 0.71
N HIS A 48 0.41 6.74 0.40
CA HIS A 48 0.83 8.10 0.73
C HIS A 48 0.93 8.31 2.24
N LYS A 49 -0.08 7.85 3.00
CA LYS A 49 -0.11 7.94 4.46
C LYS A 49 1.05 7.18 5.12
N LEU A 50 1.37 6.00 4.60
CA LEU A 50 2.52 5.19 5.05
C LEU A 50 3.84 5.87 4.66
N ARG A 51 3.96 6.42 3.45
CA ARG A 51 5.13 7.21 3.06
C ARG A 51 5.37 8.40 3.99
N ILE A 52 4.35 9.20 4.30
CA ILE A 52 4.50 10.33 5.22
C ILE A 52 4.93 9.85 6.62
N ARG A 53 4.32 8.76 7.11
CA ARG A 53 4.59 8.26 8.46
C ARG A 53 5.95 7.59 8.62
N PHE A 54 6.43 6.93 7.56
CA PHE A 54 7.66 6.15 7.58
C PHE A 54 8.82 6.80 6.83
N ALA A 55 8.65 7.98 6.22
CA ALA A 55 9.73 8.64 5.49
C ALA A 55 10.84 9.12 6.44
N PRO A 56 12.10 8.69 6.24
CA PRO A 56 13.27 9.47 6.62
C PRO A 56 13.70 10.29 5.40
N ALA A 57 13.18 11.51 5.24
CA ALA A 57 13.71 12.58 4.36
C ALA A 57 14.24 12.25 2.94
N GLN A 58 13.94 11.09 2.34
CA GLN A 58 14.45 10.71 1.02
C GLN A 58 13.33 10.12 0.16
N ALA A 59 12.85 10.96 -0.76
CA ALA A 59 12.33 10.56 -2.07
C ALA A 59 13.33 11.08 -3.12
N PRO A 60 13.37 10.59 -4.38
CA PRO A 60 12.46 9.68 -5.10
C PRO A 60 13.22 8.45 -5.69
N GLU A 61 12.58 7.41 -6.24
CA GLU A 61 12.52 7.09 -7.70
C GLU A 61 12.12 5.58 -7.84
N THR A 62 11.15 5.14 -8.64
CA THR A 62 11.06 4.94 -10.12
C THR A 62 11.46 3.52 -10.60
N LYS A 63 10.49 2.76 -11.13
CA LYS A 63 10.52 1.95 -12.38
C LYS A 63 9.15 1.26 -12.53
N LYS A 64 8.27 1.69 -13.45
CA LYS A 64 8.17 1.23 -14.85
C LYS A 64 8.47 -0.26 -14.97
N GLU A 65 7.41 -1.06 -14.99
CA GLU A 65 7.43 -2.38 -15.62
C GLU A 65 6.17 -2.45 -16.49
N GLU A 66 6.39 -1.98 -17.72
CA GLU A 66 5.63 -2.36 -18.90
C GLU A 66 5.97 -3.84 -19.13
N VAL A 67 4.97 -4.71 -19.19
CA VAL A 67 5.14 -6.15 -19.46
C VAL A 67 4.39 -6.43 -20.77
N PRO A 68 5.03 -7.15 -21.73
CA PRO A 68 4.77 -7.10 -23.17
C PRO A 68 3.42 -7.65 -23.64
#